data_AF-A0A2L0CPT5-F1
#
_entry.id   AF-A0A2L0CPT5-F1
#
_cell.length_a   1.000
_cell.length_b   1.000
_cell.length_c   1.000
_cell.angle_alpha   90.00
_cell.angle_beta   90.00
_cell.angle_gamma   90.00
#
_symmetry.space_group_name_H-M   'P 1'
#
loop_
_entity.id
_entity.type
_entity.pdbx_description
1 polymer ?
#
loop_
_entity_poly.entity_id
_entity_poly.type
_entity_poly.pdbx_seq_one_letter_code
_entity_poly.pdbx_strand_id
1 'polypeptide(L)'
;YKAIGTTLAGLVQCGAWGCFDEFNRIDISVLSVISTQLQTIRSALMNKVEKFLFEGVDIALDTKVGIFITMNPGYAGRTELPESVKALFRPVVCIVPDMEMICLISLFSDGFMEAKVLAKKMTVLYKLAREQLSKQFHYDWGLRALNAVLRMAGVLKRASPDLKEALVLMRALRDMNHPKFVFEDVPLFLGLIKDLFPGMDCPRVGYPDFNAAVEKVLAQFDYIVLPYQVDKVVQFYETNMTRHSTMLVGPTGGGKTVVINTLARAQTVLGFPTKINTLNPKACSVIELYGILDPTTRDWVDGLLSNIFREMNKPTEKPERRYILFDGDVDALWIEN
;
A
#
# COMPACT_ATOMS: atom_id res chain seq x y z
N TYR A 1 -12.05 13.62 -20.14
CA TYR A 1 -13.35 13.00 -20.47
C TYR A 1 -13.25 11.99 -21.62
N LYS A 2 -12.65 12.32 -22.78
CA LYS A 2 -12.54 11.38 -23.93
C LYS A 2 -11.93 10.02 -23.58
N ALA A 3 -10.84 10.00 -22.80
CA ALA A 3 -10.22 8.76 -22.33
C ALA A 3 -11.18 7.90 -21.50
N ILE A 4 -11.93 8.51 -20.58
CA ILE A 4 -12.95 7.82 -19.78
C ILE A 4 -14.09 7.31 -20.66
N GLY A 5 -14.53 8.10 -21.65
CA GLY A 5 -15.49 7.65 -22.65
C GLY A 5 -15.02 6.41 -23.39
N THR A 6 -13.76 6.35 -23.81
CA THR A 6 -13.17 5.15 -24.44
C THR A 6 -13.16 3.96 -23.49
N THR A 7 -12.78 4.15 -22.21
CA THR A 7 -12.85 3.09 -21.20
C THR A 7 -14.28 2.59 -20.97
N LEU A 8 -15.25 3.50 -20.86
CA LEU A 8 -16.66 3.17 -20.69
C LEU A 8 -17.22 2.42 -21.90
N ALA A 9 -16.91 2.86 -23.12
CA ALA A 9 -17.28 2.16 -24.34
C ALA A 9 -16.69 0.74 -24.40
N GLY A 10 -15.46 0.57 -23.92
CA GLY A 10 -14.83 -0.75 -23.76
C GLY A 10 -15.58 -1.63 -22.77
N LEU A 11 -15.86 -1.13 -21.56
CA LEU A 11 -16.59 -1.84 -20.50
C LEU A 11 -17.98 -2.29 -20.95
N VAL A 12 -18.70 -1.40 -21.63
CA VAL A 12 -20.04 -1.63 -22.16
C VAL A 12 -20.07 -2.74 -23.20
N GLN A 13 -19.10 -2.74 -24.12
CA GLN A 13 -19.05 -3.74 -25.20
C GLN A 13 -18.54 -5.11 -24.71
N CYS A 14 -17.71 -5.15 -23.67
CA CYS A 14 -17.22 -6.41 -23.12
C CYS A 14 -18.08 -6.97 -21.97
N GLY A 15 -19.03 -6.20 -21.45
CA GLY A 15 -19.89 -6.62 -20.34
C GLY A 15 -19.16 -6.75 -19.00
N ALA A 16 -18.04 -6.04 -18.83
CA ALA A 16 -17.22 -6.11 -17.62
C ALA A 16 -17.68 -5.12 -16.54
N TRP A 17 -17.21 -5.35 -15.32
CA TRP A 17 -17.43 -4.44 -14.19
C TRP A 17 -16.22 -3.53 -14.03
N GLY A 18 -16.45 -2.22 -14.11
CA GLY A 18 -15.46 -1.20 -13.81
C GLY A 18 -15.68 -0.63 -12.41
N CYS A 19 -14.66 -0.72 -11.55
CA CYS A 19 -14.60 0.00 -10.29
C CYS A 19 -13.59 1.13 -10.43
N PHE A 20 -14.07 2.37 -10.44
CA PHE A 20 -13.23 3.57 -10.52
C PHE A 20 -12.90 4.04 -9.11
N ASP A 21 -11.67 3.78 -8.69
CA ASP A 21 -11.16 4.19 -7.39
C ASP A 21 -10.88 5.71 -7.36
N GLU A 22 -11.13 6.35 -6.21
CA GLU A 22 -10.88 7.79 -6.00
C GLU A 22 -11.52 8.73 -7.03
N PHE A 23 -12.74 8.42 -7.46
CA PHE A 23 -13.44 9.13 -8.54
C PHE A 23 -13.62 10.64 -8.27
N ASN A 24 -13.56 11.04 -7.01
CA ASN A 24 -13.71 12.41 -6.55
C ASN A 24 -12.44 13.29 -6.69
N ARG A 25 -11.38 12.78 -7.32
CA ARG A 25 -10.18 13.56 -7.71
C ARG A 25 -10.23 14.09 -9.14
N ILE A 26 -11.23 13.66 -9.93
CA ILE A 26 -11.43 14.14 -11.30
C ILE A 26 -11.95 15.58 -11.26
N ASP A 27 -11.42 16.43 -12.14
CA ASP A 27 -11.88 17.81 -12.29
C ASP A 27 -13.40 17.90 -12.54
N ILE A 28 -14.05 18.88 -11.92
CA ILE A 28 -15.51 19.07 -11.95
C ILE A 28 -16.04 19.28 -13.37
N SER A 29 -15.29 19.96 -14.24
CA SER A 29 -15.68 20.16 -15.65
C SER A 29 -15.71 18.82 -16.40
N VAL A 30 -14.77 17.93 -16.08
CA VAL A 30 -14.68 16.60 -16.68
C VAL A 30 -15.79 15.68 -16.15
N LEU A 31 -16.07 15.72 -14.85
CA LEU A 31 -17.17 14.98 -14.21
C LEU A 31 -18.54 15.31 -14.84
N SER A 32 -18.75 16.57 -15.20
CA SER A 32 -20.02 16.99 -15.83
C SER A 32 -20.25 16.30 -17.16
N VAL A 33 -19.20 16.14 -17.99
CA VAL A 33 -19.31 15.41 -19.27
C VAL A 33 -19.47 13.90 -19.04
N ILE A 34 -18.77 13.35 -18.04
CA ILE A 34 -18.90 11.92 -17.69
C ILE A 34 -20.32 11.61 -17.20
N SER A 35 -20.98 12.54 -16.51
CA SER A 35 -22.39 12.40 -16.12
C SER A 35 -23.29 12.10 -17.32
N THR A 36 -23.12 12.84 -18.41
CA THR A 36 -23.87 12.60 -19.65
C THR A 36 -23.56 11.23 -20.24
N GLN A 37 -22.29 10.82 -20.27
CA GLN A 37 -21.87 9.49 -20.75
C GLN A 37 -22.52 8.37 -19.94
N LEU A 38 -22.47 8.46 -18.62
CA LEU A 38 -23.08 7.49 -17.70
C LEU A 38 -24.60 7.45 -17.85
N GLN A 39 -25.24 8.62 -18.01
CA GLN A 39 -26.68 8.71 -18.24
C GLN A 39 -27.09 8.02 -19.55
N THR A 40 -26.33 8.19 -20.63
CA THR A 40 -26.59 7.50 -21.92
C THR A 40 -26.51 5.99 -21.76
N ILE A 41 -25.49 5.48 -21.08
CA ILE A 41 -25.32 4.03 -20.80
C ILE A 41 -26.48 3.52 -19.95
N ARG A 42 -26.84 4.24 -18.88
CA ARG A 42 -27.96 3.90 -17.99
C ARG A 42 -29.29 3.84 -18.76
N SER A 43 -29.56 4.82 -19.61
CA SER A 43 -30.78 4.85 -20.43
C SER A 43 -30.83 3.67 -21.41
N ALA A 44 -29.71 3.33 -22.04
CA ALA A 44 -29.61 2.16 -22.91
C ALA A 44 -29.90 0.85 -22.15
N LEU A 45 -29.34 0.68 -20.95
CA LEU A 45 -29.61 -0.46 -20.06
C LEU A 45 -31.09 -0.54 -19.65
N MET A 46 -31.70 0.58 -19.27
CA MET A 46 -33.10 0.62 -18.85
C MET A 46 -34.07 0.27 -20.00
N ASN A 47 -33.76 0.75 -21.21
CA ASN A 47 -34.55 0.47 -22.41
C ASN A 47 -34.24 -0.90 -23.03
N LYS A 48 -33.25 -1.64 -22.50
CA LYS A 48 -32.83 -2.98 -22.98
C LYS A 48 -32.51 -3.01 -24.47
N VAL A 49 -31.84 -1.96 -24.97
CA VAL A 49 -31.42 -1.91 -26.38
C VAL A 49 -30.18 -2.76 -26.60
N GLU A 50 -30.05 -3.39 -27.77
CA GLU A 50 -28.86 -4.19 -28.12
C GLU A 50 -27.68 -3.34 -28.59
N LYS A 51 -28.00 -2.19 -29.20
CA LYS A 51 -27.04 -1.19 -29.68
C LYS A 51 -27.55 0.20 -29.37
N PHE A 52 -26.62 1.14 -29.16
CA PHE A 52 -26.94 2.53 -28.94
C PHE A 52 -25.80 3.44 -29.37
N LEU A 53 -26.17 4.68 -29.71
CA LEU A 53 -25.21 5.71 -30.05
C LEU A 53 -24.51 6.22 -28.78
N PHE A 54 -23.19 6.07 -28.73
CA PHE A 54 -22.35 6.54 -27.64
C PHE A 54 -21.15 7.32 -28.19
N GLU A 55 -20.97 8.58 -27.77
CA GLU A 55 -19.90 9.47 -28.25
C GLU A 55 -19.81 9.55 -29.79
N GLY A 56 -20.96 9.46 -30.48
CA GLY A 56 -21.04 9.51 -31.94
C GLY A 56 -20.78 8.20 -32.67
N VAL A 57 -20.56 7.09 -31.94
CA VAL A 57 -20.34 5.76 -32.51
C VAL A 57 -21.45 4.82 -32.03
N ASP A 58 -22.01 4.02 -32.94
CA ASP A 58 -22.98 2.99 -32.58
C ASP A 58 -22.24 1.77 -31.99
N ILE A 59 -22.47 1.48 -30.72
CA ILE A 59 -21.78 0.42 -29.97
C ILE A 59 -22.76 -0.65 -29.48
N ALA A 60 -22.29 -1.90 -29.41
CA ALA A 60 -23.06 -2.97 -28.81
C ALA A 60 -23.12 -2.82 -27.28
N LEU A 61 -24.27 -3.13 -26.69
CA LEU A 61 -24.49 -3.13 -25.25
C LEU A 61 -24.52 -4.57 -24.73
N ASP A 62 -23.56 -4.93 -23.88
CA ASP A 62 -23.70 -6.12 -23.02
C ASP A 62 -24.35 -5.71 -21.69
N THR A 63 -25.48 -6.35 -21.37
CA THR A 63 -26.28 -6.06 -20.18
C THR A 63 -25.60 -6.42 -18.86
N LYS A 64 -24.49 -7.17 -18.90
CA LYS A 64 -23.69 -7.54 -17.71
C LYS A 64 -22.81 -6.40 -17.21
N VAL A 65 -22.64 -5.31 -17.97
CA VAL A 65 -21.80 -4.17 -17.59
C VAL A 65 -22.18 -3.64 -16.21
N GLY A 66 -21.17 -3.35 -15.39
CA GLY A 66 -21.32 -2.77 -14.07
C GLY A 66 -20.38 -1.59 -13.90
N ILE A 67 -20.87 -0.47 -13.35
CA ILE A 67 -20.06 0.72 -13.11
C ILE A 67 -20.18 1.08 -11.63
N PHE A 68 -19.04 1.08 -10.95
CA PHE A 68 -18.92 1.39 -9.53
C PHE A 68 -17.86 2.47 -9.34
N ILE A 69 -18.06 3.31 -8.33
CA ILE A 69 -17.11 4.34 -7.95
C ILE A 69 -16.84 4.23 -6.46
N THR A 70 -15.63 4.55 -6.06
CA THR A 70 -15.29 4.78 -4.65
C THR A 70 -14.90 6.25 -4.47
N MET A 71 -15.12 6.76 -3.27
CA MET A 71 -14.67 8.10 -2.89
C MET A 71 -14.39 8.11 -1.39
N ASN A 72 -13.37 8.85 -0.98
CA ASN A 72 -13.17 9.20 0.43
C ASN A 72 -13.50 10.69 0.59
N PRO A 73 -14.63 11.05 1.21
CA PRO A 73 -14.95 12.44 1.51
C PRO A 73 -13.97 13.04 2.53
N GLY A 74 -13.72 14.35 2.46
CA GLY A 74 -12.98 15.09 3.50
C GLY A 74 -11.46 14.99 3.46
N TYR A 75 -10.87 14.31 2.47
CA TYR A 75 -9.43 14.27 2.26
C TYR A 75 -8.97 15.41 1.34
N ALA A 76 -7.74 15.90 1.55
CA ALA A 76 -7.15 16.99 0.78
C ALA A 76 -7.06 16.63 -0.72
N GLY A 77 -7.29 17.63 -1.60
CA GLY A 77 -7.24 17.42 -3.04
C GLY A 77 -8.45 16.70 -3.64
N ARG A 78 -9.53 16.52 -2.87
CA ARG A 78 -10.75 15.86 -3.34
C ARG A 78 -11.92 16.83 -3.39
N THR A 79 -12.67 16.80 -4.48
CA THR A 79 -13.85 17.63 -4.69
C THR A 79 -15.12 16.84 -4.36
N GLU A 80 -16.16 17.51 -3.87
CA GLU A 80 -17.47 16.85 -3.84
C GLU A 80 -17.97 16.56 -5.25
N LEU A 81 -18.63 15.41 -5.41
CA LEU A 81 -19.26 15.11 -6.69
C LEU A 81 -20.41 16.07 -6.99
N PRO A 82 -20.57 16.51 -8.25
CA PRO A 82 -21.76 17.23 -8.69
C PRO A 82 -23.04 16.43 -8.43
N GLU A 83 -24.13 17.11 -8.08
CA GLU A 83 -25.44 16.47 -7.85
C GLU A 83 -25.93 15.68 -9.06
N SER A 84 -25.63 16.14 -10.27
CA SER A 84 -25.94 15.43 -11.51
C SER A 84 -25.28 14.05 -11.59
N VAL A 85 -24.06 13.90 -11.07
CA VAL A 85 -23.34 12.62 -11.00
C VAL A 85 -23.88 11.78 -9.84
N LYS A 86 -24.07 12.39 -8.66
CA LYS A 86 -24.61 11.70 -7.48
C LYS A 86 -25.96 11.03 -7.77
N ALA A 87 -26.83 11.69 -8.53
CA ALA A 87 -28.14 11.16 -8.94
C ALA A 87 -28.10 9.89 -9.81
N LEU A 88 -26.94 9.57 -10.40
CA LEU A 88 -26.74 8.36 -11.21
C LEU A 88 -26.34 7.14 -10.36
N PHE A 89 -25.86 7.35 -9.14
CA PHE A 89 -25.34 6.30 -8.29
C PHE A 89 -26.23 6.09 -7.06
N ARG A 90 -26.23 4.84 -6.57
CA ARG A 90 -26.81 4.52 -5.26
C ARG A 90 -25.68 4.58 -4.21
N PRO A 91 -25.73 5.50 -3.24
CA PRO A 91 -24.69 5.60 -2.23
C PRO A 91 -24.73 4.42 -1.27
N VAL A 92 -23.55 3.94 -0.87
CA VAL A 92 -23.35 2.98 0.21
C VAL A 92 -22.30 3.58 1.14
N VAL A 93 -22.62 3.66 2.43
CA VAL A 93 -21.72 4.26 3.43
C VAL A 93 -21.05 3.15 4.24
N CYS A 94 -19.73 3.04 4.13
CA CYS A 94 -18.92 2.08 4.87
C CYS A 94 -18.17 2.79 6.00
N ILE A 95 -18.78 2.91 7.20
CA ILE A 95 -18.25 3.75 8.28
C ILE A 95 -17.23 3.01 9.16
N VAL A 96 -17.63 1.90 9.81
CA VAL A 96 -16.76 1.18 10.76
C VAL A 96 -16.81 -0.32 10.48
N PRO A 97 -15.69 -0.94 10.09
CA PRO A 97 -15.61 -2.39 9.97
C PRO A 97 -15.50 -3.05 11.36
N ASP A 98 -16.05 -4.26 11.49
CA ASP A 98 -15.82 -5.09 12.68
C ASP A 98 -14.44 -5.75 12.60
N MET A 99 -13.47 -5.10 13.26
CA MET A 99 -12.08 -5.54 13.29
C MET A 99 -11.90 -6.87 14.01
N GLU A 100 -12.72 -7.18 15.03
CA GLU A 100 -12.58 -8.42 15.80
C GLU A 100 -13.04 -9.61 14.97
N MET A 101 -14.17 -9.47 14.28
CA MET A 101 -14.68 -10.51 13.38
C MET A 101 -13.72 -10.77 12.22
N ILE A 102 -13.14 -9.73 11.62
CA ILE A 102 -12.15 -9.86 10.54
C ILE A 102 -10.90 -10.60 11.05
N CYS A 103 -10.37 -10.21 12.21
CA CYS A 103 -9.24 -10.90 12.85
C CYS A 103 -9.54 -12.38 13.10
N LEU A 104 -10.71 -12.67 13.68
CA LEU A 104 -11.14 -14.03 14.00
C LEU A 104 -11.15 -14.91 12.74
N ILE A 105 -11.83 -14.47 11.68
CA ILE A 105 -11.97 -15.23 10.44
C ILE A 105 -10.59 -15.42 9.78
N SER A 106 -9.77 -14.38 9.73
CA SER A 106 -8.46 -14.42 9.09
C SER A 106 -7.51 -15.39 9.82
N LEU A 107 -7.42 -15.29 11.14
CA LEU A 107 -6.61 -16.21 11.95
C LEU A 107 -7.12 -17.65 11.79
N PHE A 108 -8.43 -17.86 11.86
CA PHE A 108 -9.01 -19.18 11.69
C PHE A 108 -8.70 -19.78 10.30
N SER A 109 -8.76 -18.96 9.24
CA SER A 109 -8.41 -19.40 7.88
C SER A 109 -6.93 -19.77 7.71
N ASP A 110 -6.04 -19.18 8.51
CA ASP A 110 -4.61 -19.49 8.53
C ASP A 110 -4.28 -20.69 9.46
N GLY A 111 -5.31 -21.33 10.04
CA GLY A 111 -5.18 -22.56 10.84
C GLY A 111 -4.93 -22.33 12.33
N PHE A 112 -5.25 -21.14 12.85
CA PHE A 112 -5.19 -20.87 14.29
C PHE A 112 -6.41 -21.47 15.00
N MET A 113 -6.17 -22.35 15.98
CA MET A 113 -7.20 -22.97 16.80
C MET A 113 -7.73 -22.04 17.90
N GLU A 114 -6.88 -21.15 18.42
CA GLU A 114 -7.23 -20.17 19.46
C GLU A 114 -7.69 -18.81 18.87
N ALA A 115 -8.07 -18.78 17.59
CA ALA A 115 -8.36 -17.57 16.82
C ALA A 115 -9.30 -16.58 17.54
N LYS A 116 -10.31 -17.07 18.26
CA LYS A 116 -11.27 -16.21 19.00
C LYS A 116 -10.61 -15.42 20.12
N VAL A 117 -9.77 -16.05 20.93
CA VAL A 117 -9.07 -15.37 22.02
C VAL A 117 -8.03 -14.42 21.45
N LEU A 118 -7.31 -14.87 20.42
CA LEU A 118 -6.25 -14.10 19.77
C LEU A 118 -6.76 -12.87 19.03
N ALA A 119 -7.90 -12.96 18.35
CA ALA A 119 -8.55 -11.83 17.69
C ALA A 119 -8.93 -10.73 18.69
N LYS A 120 -9.56 -11.09 19.81
CA LYS A 120 -9.90 -10.16 20.89
C LYS A 120 -8.65 -9.50 21.48
N LYS A 121 -7.59 -10.28 21.70
CA LYS A 121 -6.31 -9.73 22.18
C LYS A 121 -5.77 -8.69 21.21
N MET A 122 -5.72 -9.01 19.92
CA MET A 122 -5.21 -8.12 18.88
C MET A 122 -5.99 -6.80 18.79
N THR A 123 -7.32 -6.85 18.80
CA THR A 123 -8.15 -5.64 18.73
C THR A 123 -8.02 -4.78 19.99
N VAL A 124 -7.96 -5.40 21.17
CA VAL A 124 -7.71 -4.70 22.44
C VAL A 124 -6.34 -4.02 22.41
N LEU A 125 -5.28 -4.69 21.92
CA LEU A 125 -3.97 -4.07 21.81
C LEU A 125 -3.99 -2.80 20.94
N TYR A 126 -4.58 -2.88 19.76
CA TYR A 126 -4.66 -1.73 18.84
C TYR A 126 -5.49 -0.59 19.42
N LYS A 127 -6.57 -0.91 20.14
CA LYS A 127 -7.36 0.08 20.87
C LYS A 127 -6.54 0.76 21.96
N LEU A 128 -5.88 0.00 22.83
CA LEU A 128 -5.05 0.53 23.92
C LEU A 128 -3.87 1.33 23.39
N ALA A 129 -3.19 0.84 22.35
CA ALA A 129 -2.06 1.54 21.75
C ALA A 129 -2.48 2.87 21.11
N ARG A 130 -3.66 2.93 20.48
CA ARG A 130 -4.23 4.19 19.98
C ARG A 130 -4.55 5.20 21.09
N GLU A 131 -4.97 4.71 22.25
CA GLU A 131 -5.40 5.55 23.39
C GLU A 131 -4.21 6.00 24.26
N GLN A 132 -3.17 5.18 24.39
CA GLN A 132 -2.07 5.39 25.35
C GLN A 132 -0.76 5.87 24.72
N LEU A 133 -0.49 5.55 23.45
CA LEU A 133 0.72 6.03 22.78
C LEU A 133 0.56 7.47 22.32
N SER A 134 1.69 8.13 22.06
CA SER A 134 1.69 9.49 21.55
C SER A 134 0.97 9.61 20.19
N LYS A 135 0.35 10.76 19.92
CA LYS A 135 -0.35 11.02 18.66
C LYS A 135 0.63 11.41 17.55
N GLN A 136 1.18 10.41 16.87
CA GLN A 136 2.07 10.62 15.72
C GLN A 136 1.30 10.56 14.40
N PHE A 137 1.66 11.42 13.44
CA PHE A 137 1.04 11.46 12.10
C PHE A 137 1.22 10.16 11.30
N HIS A 138 2.29 9.41 11.56
CA HIS A 138 2.63 8.18 10.84
C HIS A 138 2.11 6.91 11.52
N TYR A 139 1.41 7.03 12.66
CA TYR A 139 0.79 5.86 13.31
C TYR A 139 -0.52 5.49 12.60
N ASP A 140 -0.58 4.23 12.15
CA ASP A 140 -1.74 3.67 11.48
C ASP A 140 -2.30 2.50 12.32
N TRP A 141 -3.49 2.73 12.88
CA TRP A 141 -4.27 1.75 13.65
C TRP A 141 -5.46 1.20 12.84
N GLY A 142 -5.51 1.47 11.53
CA GLY A 142 -6.59 1.09 10.64
C GLY A 142 -6.51 -0.37 10.17
N LEU A 143 -7.48 -0.75 9.34
CA LEU A 143 -7.63 -2.11 8.82
C LEU A 143 -6.42 -2.57 7.99
N ARG A 144 -5.74 -1.65 7.30
CA ARG A 144 -4.55 -1.98 6.49
C ARG A 144 -3.37 -2.42 7.37
N ALA A 145 -3.13 -1.73 8.49
CA ALA A 145 -2.12 -2.14 9.45
C ALA A 145 -2.45 -3.50 10.08
N LEU A 146 -3.70 -3.68 10.50
CA LEU A 146 -4.22 -4.93 11.06
C LEU A 146 -4.07 -6.11 10.09
N ASN A 147 -4.51 -5.96 8.83
CA ASN A 147 -4.38 -6.98 7.79
C ASN A 147 -2.91 -7.34 7.50
N ALA A 148 -2.00 -6.38 7.58
CA ALA A 148 -0.58 -6.65 7.39
C ALA A 148 -0.03 -7.58 8.49
N VAL A 149 -0.43 -7.35 9.76
CA VAL A 149 -0.07 -8.22 10.88
C VAL A 149 -0.66 -9.61 10.75
N LEU A 150 -1.94 -9.72 10.37
CA LEU A 150 -2.59 -11.02 10.18
C LEU A 150 -1.87 -11.86 9.12
N ARG A 151 -1.52 -11.26 7.98
CA ARG A 151 -0.75 -11.95 6.94
C ARG A 151 0.62 -12.44 7.44
N MET A 152 1.33 -11.61 8.21
CA MET A 152 2.60 -12.03 8.81
C MET A 152 2.41 -13.18 9.80
N ALA A 153 1.38 -13.10 10.66
CA ALA A 153 1.07 -14.16 11.61
C ALA A 153 0.81 -15.51 10.89
N GLY A 154 0.07 -15.51 9.78
CA GLY A 154 -0.14 -16.69 8.95
C GLY A 154 1.15 -17.25 8.35
N VAL A 155 2.05 -16.39 7.85
CA VAL A 155 3.37 -16.81 7.34
C VAL A 155 4.22 -17.43 8.45
N LEU A 156 4.28 -16.80 9.62
CA LEU A 156 5.03 -17.30 10.77
C LEU A 156 4.46 -18.62 11.30
N LYS A 157 3.12 -18.79 11.30
CA LYS A 157 2.47 -20.04 11.71
C LYS A 157 2.86 -21.20 10.78
N ARG A 158 2.88 -20.97 9.47
CA ARG A 158 3.32 -21.97 8.49
C ARG A 158 4.81 -22.32 8.61
N ALA A 159 5.65 -21.32 8.87
CA ALA A 159 7.09 -21.51 9.03
C ALA A 159 7.47 -22.19 10.35
N SER A 160 6.59 -22.16 11.36
CA SER A 160 6.86 -22.70 12.69
C SER A 160 5.59 -23.30 13.30
N PRO A 161 5.15 -24.48 12.82
CA PRO A 161 3.88 -25.06 13.20
C PRO A 161 3.80 -25.41 14.70
N ASP A 162 4.93 -25.77 15.30
CA ASP A 162 5.05 -26.22 16.69
C ASP A 162 5.06 -25.08 17.72
N LEU A 163 5.22 -23.83 17.27
CA LEU A 163 5.18 -22.69 18.18
C LEU A 163 3.74 -22.44 18.66
N LYS A 164 3.62 -22.05 19.93
CA LYS A 164 2.36 -21.61 20.52
C LYS A 164 1.78 -20.46 19.69
N GLU A 165 0.50 -20.57 19.33
CA GLU A 165 -0.18 -19.60 18.47
C GLU A 165 -0.15 -18.17 19.04
N ALA A 166 -0.31 -18.04 20.35
CA ALA A 166 -0.20 -16.76 21.04
C ALA A 166 1.19 -16.13 20.89
N LEU A 167 2.26 -16.93 20.90
CA LEU A 167 3.63 -16.46 20.70
C LEU A 167 3.86 -16.02 19.26
N VAL A 168 3.31 -16.75 18.29
CA VAL A 168 3.36 -16.40 16.86
C VAL A 168 2.69 -15.04 16.62
N LEU A 169 1.48 -14.84 17.17
CA LEU A 169 0.76 -13.57 17.03
C LEU A 169 1.49 -12.42 17.76
N MET A 170 1.94 -12.64 18.99
CA MET A 170 2.72 -11.65 19.75
C MET A 170 3.94 -11.19 18.97
N ARG A 171 4.66 -12.13 18.34
CA ARG A 171 5.81 -11.83 17.50
C ARG A 171 5.45 -10.99 16.28
N ALA A 172 4.41 -11.38 15.54
CA ALA A 172 3.94 -10.61 14.39
C ALA A 172 3.53 -9.18 14.79
N LEU A 173 2.83 -9.04 15.92
CA LEU A 173 2.41 -7.73 16.45
C LEU A 173 3.60 -6.84 16.82
N ARG A 174 4.62 -7.41 17.47
CA ARG A 174 5.84 -6.68 17.83
C ARG A 174 6.63 -6.27 16.60
N ASP A 175 7.02 -7.22 15.77
CA ASP A 175 7.98 -7.01 14.69
C ASP A 175 7.42 -6.04 13.63
N MET A 176 6.11 -6.02 13.42
CA MET A 176 5.48 -5.12 12.43
C MET A 176 5.19 -3.70 12.94
N ASN A 177 5.15 -3.48 14.25
CA ASN A 177 4.83 -2.17 14.82
C ASN A 177 6.05 -1.49 15.44
N HIS A 178 6.97 -2.25 16.00
CA HIS A 178 8.19 -1.73 16.62
C HIS A 178 8.99 -0.76 15.72
N PRO A 179 9.21 -1.02 14.41
CA PRO A 179 9.97 -0.11 13.56
C PRO A 179 9.33 1.26 13.35
N LYS A 180 8.02 1.39 13.61
CA LYS A 180 7.25 2.61 13.38
C LYS A 180 7.29 3.56 14.57
N PHE A 181 7.53 3.05 15.77
CA PHE A 181 7.38 3.84 16.99
C PHE A 181 8.56 4.78 17.22
N VAL A 182 8.23 5.96 17.77
CA VAL A 182 9.25 6.84 18.35
C VAL A 182 9.84 6.17 19.59
N PHE A 183 11.08 6.54 19.92
CA PHE A 183 11.85 5.89 20.99
C PHE A 183 11.10 5.84 22.34
N GLU A 184 10.36 6.90 22.68
CA GLU A 184 9.60 7.03 23.93
C GLU A 184 8.38 6.09 23.99
N ASP A 185 7.77 5.77 22.86
CA ASP A 185 6.58 4.92 22.78
C ASP A 185 6.93 3.42 22.76
N VAL A 186 8.17 3.06 22.41
CA VAL A 186 8.61 1.66 22.32
C VAL A 186 8.44 0.92 23.66
N PRO A 187 8.92 1.44 24.81
CA PRO A 187 8.72 0.79 26.10
C PRO A 187 7.24 0.65 26.48
N LEU A 188 6.42 1.66 26.18
CA LEU A 188 4.98 1.65 26.45
C LEU A 188 4.28 0.54 25.67
N PHE A 189 4.57 0.43 24.37
CA PHE A 189 4.01 -0.62 23.53
C PHE A 189 4.47 -2.03 23.97
N LEU A 190 5.74 -2.20 24.33
CA LEU A 190 6.23 -3.47 24.86
C LEU A 190 5.58 -3.85 26.19
N GLY A 191 5.26 -2.85 27.04
CA GLY A 191 4.44 -3.03 28.24
C GLY A 191 3.05 -3.57 27.92
N LEU A 192 2.34 -2.94 26.97
CA LEU A 192 1.02 -3.38 26.51
C LEU A 192 1.05 -4.82 25.97
N ILE A 193 2.09 -5.17 25.20
CA ILE A 193 2.29 -6.54 24.72
C ILE A 193 2.43 -7.51 25.91
N LYS A 194 3.27 -7.17 26.90
CA LYS A 194 3.54 -8.03 28.06
C LYS A 194 2.28 -8.26 28.91
N ASP A 195 1.46 -7.24 29.10
CA ASP A 195 0.21 -7.34 29.85
C ASP A 195 -0.81 -8.24 29.15
N LEU A 196 -0.87 -8.18 27.82
CA LEU A 196 -1.80 -8.97 27.00
C LEU A 196 -1.34 -10.43 26.81
N PHE A 197 -0.04 -10.66 26.89
CA PHE A 197 0.64 -11.94 26.66
C PHE A 197 1.53 -12.31 27.85
N PRO A 198 0.95 -12.52 29.05
CA PRO A 198 1.73 -12.72 30.27
C PRO A 198 2.52 -14.02 30.25
N GLY A 199 3.74 -13.99 30.78
CA GLY A 199 4.61 -15.17 30.90
C GLY A 199 5.15 -15.71 29.57
N MET A 200 5.09 -14.93 28.49
CA MET A 200 5.66 -15.30 27.20
C MET A 200 6.86 -14.42 26.86
N ASP A 201 8.02 -15.05 26.73
CA ASP A 201 9.20 -14.41 26.17
C ASP A 201 9.20 -14.60 24.65
N CYS A 202 9.34 -13.49 23.93
CA CYS A 202 9.46 -13.51 22.48
C CYS A 202 10.91 -13.24 22.10
N PRO A 203 11.76 -14.27 21.90
CA PRO A 203 13.10 -14.04 21.41
C PRO A 203 13.04 -13.41 20.03
N ARG A 204 13.96 -12.50 19.75
CA ARG A 204 14.11 -11.95 18.41
C ARG A 204 14.77 -13.01 17.52
N VAL A 205 14.20 -13.24 16.35
CA VAL A 205 14.90 -14.05 15.34
C VAL A 205 15.93 -13.16 14.66
N GLY A 206 17.19 -13.55 14.80
CA GLY A 206 18.27 -12.92 14.07
C GLY A 206 18.32 -13.42 12.63
N TYR A 207 18.91 -12.61 11.77
CA TYR A 207 19.36 -13.03 10.45
C TYR A 207 20.89 -13.01 10.45
N PRO A 208 21.57 -14.07 10.94
CA PRO A 208 23.02 -14.02 11.18
C PRO A 208 23.80 -13.67 9.92
N ASP A 209 23.46 -14.30 8.78
CA ASP A 209 24.12 -14.06 7.50
C ASP A 209 23.90 -12.63 6.99
N PHE A 210 22.68 -12.11 7.17
CA PHE A 210 22.35 -10.74 6.78
C PHE A 210 23.03 -9.72 7.68
N ASN A 211 23.06 -9.94 9.00
CA ASN A 211 23.75 -9.08 9.95
C ASN A 211 25.25 -9.03 9.63
N ALA A 212 25.88 -10.18 9.39
CA ALA A 212 27.28 -10.26 8.98
C ALA A 212 27.54 -9.51 7.66
N ALA A 213 26.63 -9.64 6.68
CA ALA A 213 26.73 -8.90 5.42
C ALA A 213 26.59 -7.38 5.64
N VAL A 214 25.68 -6.93 6.51
CA VAL A 214 25.50 -5.51 6.85
C VAL A 214 26.74 -4.94 7.52
N GLU A 215 27.28 -5.62 8.54
CA GLU A 215 28.49 -5.19 9.24
C GLU A 215 29.70 -5.13 8.29
N LYS A 216 29.85 -6.14 7.43
CA LYS A 216 30.90 -6.18 6.40
C LYS A 216 30.79 -5.00 5.44
N VAL A 217 29.57 -4.68 4.96
CA VAL A 217 29.34 -3.55 4.06
C VAL A 217 29.64 -2.23 4.75
N LEU A 218 29.21 -2.03 6.00
CA LEU A 218 29.51 -0.80 6.74
C LEU A 218 31.02 -0.60 6.89
N ALA A 219 31.74 -1.64 7.30
CA ALA A 219 33.20 -1.60 7.44
C ALA A 219 33.92 -1.37 6.10
N GLN A 220 33.45 -1.97 5.00
CA GLN A 220 34.05 -1.79 3.67
C GLN A 220 33.98 -0.35 3.15
N PHE A 221 33.00 0.42 3.60
CA PHE A 221 32.80 1.82 3.21
C PHE A 221 33.24 2.79 4.31
N ASP A 222 34.12 2.35 5.21
CA ASP A 222 34.72 3.14 6.28
C ASP A 222 33.70 3.77 7.25
N TYR A 223 32.51 3.17 7.40
CA TYR A 223 31.56 3.58 8.42
C TYR A 223 31.90 2.95 9.78
N ILE A 224 31.64 3.70 10.85
CA ILE A 224 31.64 3.15 12.21
C ILE A 224 30.44 2.21 12.34
N VAL A 225 30.69 0.95 12.70
CA VAL A 225 29.62 -0.04 12.89
C VAL A 225 28.91 0.23 14.21
N LEU A 226 27.70 0.76 14.13
CA LEU A 226 26.86 1.09 15.28
C LEU A 226 25.73 0.06 15.40
N PRO A 227 25.56 -0.63 16.55
CA PRO A 227 24.58 -1.70 16.69
C PRO A 227 23.13 -1.27 16.36
N TYR A 228 22.75 -0.04 16.74
CA TYR A 228 21.43 0.50 16.43
C TYR A 228 21.23 0.79 14.93
N GLN A 229 22.31 1.10 14.20
CA GLN A 229 22.25 1.32 12.75
C GLN A 229 22.10 -0.01 12.02
N VAL A 230 22.84 -1.04 12.44
CA VAL A 230 22.66 -2.42 11.95
C VAL A 230 21.22 -2.88 12.19
N ASP A 231 20.70 -2.66 13.40
CA ASP A 231 19.33 -2.97 13.77
C ASP A 231 18.30 -2.27 12.85
N LYS A 232 18.53 -0.99 12.50
CA LYS A 232 17.65 -0.25 11.57
C LYS A 232 17.70 -0.80 10.15
N VAL A 233 18.85 -1.28 9.67
CA VAL A 233 18.95 -1.94 8.36
C VAL A 233 18.16 -3.25 8.36
N VAL A 234 18.22 -4.04 9.45
CA VAL A 234 17.45 -5.27 9.62
C VAL A 234 15.95 -4.98 9.68
N GLN A 235 15.52 -3.99 10.47
CA GLN A 235 14.11 -3.58 10.54
C GLN A 235 13.59 -3.12 9.17
N PHE A 236 14.40 -2.38 8.41
CA PHE A 236 14.05 -1.95 7.06
C PHE A 236 13.94 -3.14 6.11
N TYR A 237 14.85 -4.12 6.21
CA TYR A 237 14.78 -5.36 5.46
C TYR A 237 13.50 -6.17 5.75
N GLU A 238 13.19 -6.41 7.03
CA GLU A 238 11.99 -7.12 7.47
C GLU A 238 10.72 -6.41 6.99
N THR A 239 10.68 -5.07 7.08
CA THR A 239 9.52 -4.28 6.62
C THR A 239 9.32 -4.45 5.12
N ASN A 240 10.39 -4.41 4.31
CA ASN A 240 10.33 -4.59 2.86
C ASN A 240 9.91 -6.00 2.42
N MET A 241 10.03 -7.02 3.29
CA MET A 241 9.50 -8.36 3.01
C MET A 241 7.97 -8.44 3.12
N THR A 242 7.35 -7.49 3.84
CA THR A 242 5.91 -7.51 4.15
C THR A 242 5.07 -6.52 3.34
N ARG A 243 5.73 -5.52 2.77
CA ARG A 243 5.11 -4.40 2.07
C ARG A 243 5.85 -4.11 0.77
N HIS A 244 5.09 -3.72 -0.26
CA HIS A 244 5.64 -3.34 -1.55
C HIS A 244 6.40 -2.00 -1.50
N SER A 245 5.98 -1.09 -0.61
CA SER A 245 6.59 0.23 -0.42
C SER A 245 6.73 0.54 1.07
N THR A 246 7.83 1.19 1.42
CA THR A 246 8.19 1.57 2.78
C THR A 246 8.72 3.00 2.79
N MET A 247 8.28 3.80 3.76
CA MET A 247 8.79 5.15 3.98
C MET A 247 9.87 5.11 5.05
N LEU A 248 11.01 5.77 4.79
CA LEU A 248 12.07 5.95 5.77
C LEU A 248 12.05 7.40 6.25
N VAL A 249 11.62 7.62 7.49
CA VAL A 249 11.39 8.94 8.07
C VAL A 249 12.48 9.27 9.09
N GLY A 250 12.96 10.51 9.09
CA GLY A 250 13.98 10.98 10.00
C GLY A 250 14.55 12.33 9.58
N PRO A 251 15.31 13.02 10.45
CA PRO A 251 15.85 14.34 10.17
C PRO A 251 16.93 14.31 9.07
N THR A 252 17.25 15.49 8.54
CA THR A 252 18.43 15.69 7.68
C THR A 252 19.69 15.24 8.41
N GLY A 253 20.56 14.52 7.73
CA GLY A 253 21.77 13.93 8.35
C GLY A 253 21.52 12.71 9.24
N GLY A 254 20.27 12.25 9.42
CA GLY A 254 19.94 11.11 10.29
C GLY A 254 20.33 9.71 9.77
N GLY A 255 21.20 9.61 8.76
CA GLY A 255 21.71 8.32 8.27
C GLY A 255 20.78 7.50 7.37
N LYS A 256 19.61 8.04 6.98
CA LYS A 256 18.61 7.34 6.13
C LYS A 256 19.20 6.77 4.84
N THR A 257 19.94 7.59 4.11
CA THR A 257 20.59 7.19 2.84
C THR A 257 21.62 6.09 3.05
N VAL A 258 22.34 6.11 4.18
CA VAL A 258 23.29 5.05 4.55
C VAL A 258 22.55 3.74 4.77
N VAL A 259 21.42 3.75 5.49
CA VAL A 259 20.58 2.56 5.72
C VAL A 259 20.09 1.95 4.40
N ILE A 260 19.57 2.77 3.49
CA ILE A 260 19.06 2.32 2.18
C ILE A 260 20.18 1.69 1.34
N ASN A 261 21.32 2.38 1.21
CA ASN A 261 22.45 1.90 0.43
C ASN A 261 23.08 0.64 1.04
N THR A 262 23.15 0.57 2.36
CA THR A 262 23.67 -0.61 3.08
C THR A 262 22.79 -1.82 2.85
N LEU A 263 21.45 -1.67 2.88
CA LEU A 263 20.52 -2.76 2.56
C LEU A 263 20.80 -3.35 1.17
N ALA A 264 20.85 -2.52 0.13
CA ALA A 264 21.05 -3.00 -1.23
C ALA A 264 22.40 -3.67 -1.44
N ARG A 265 23.46 -3.11 -0.85
CA ARG A 265 24.80 -3.71 -0.90
C ARG A 265 24.87 -5.02 -0.13
N ALA A 266 24.25 -5.12 1.05
CA ALA A 266 24.20 -6.35 1.84
C ALA A 266 23.47 -7.47 1.08
N GLN A 267 22.35 -7.15 0.42
CA GLN A 267 21.65 -8.11 -0.46
C GLN A 267 22.54 -8.58 -1.63
N THR A 268 23.29 -7.65 -2.23
CA THR A 268 24.24 -7.97 -3.31
C THR A 268 25.35 -8.92 -2.83
N VAL A 269 25.88 -8.70 -1.61
CA VAL A 269 26.86 -9.61 -0.98
C VAL A 269 26.29 -11.00 -0.74
N LEU A 270 24.99 -11.11 -0.44
CA LEU A 270 24.30 -12.39 -0.26
C LEU A 270 23.90 -13.08 -1.57
N GLY A 271 24.37 -12.58 -2.73
CA GLY A 271 24.11 -13.20 -4.03
C GLY A 271 22.81 -12.74 -4.70
N PHE A 272 22.16 -11.69 -4.20
CA PHE A 272 21.02 -11.03 -4.84
C PHE A 272 21.44 -9.66 -5.35
N PRO A 273 21.90 -9.53 -6.61
CA PRO A 273 22.26 -8.23 -7.17
C PRO A 273 21.10 -7.24 -7.00
N THR A 274 21.33 -6.16 -6.26
CA THR A 274 20.28 -5.18 -5.96
C THR A 274 20.56 -3.86 -6.66
N LYS A 275 19.60 -3.40 -7.46
CA LYS A 275 19.62 -2.09 -8.14
C LYS A 275 18.63 -1.14 -7.49
N ILE A 276 19.03 0.11 -7.32
CA ILE A 276 18.17 1.20 -6.86
C ILE A 276 18.11 2.26 -7.96
N ASN A 277 16.91 2.56 -8.42
CA ASN A 277 16.62 3.66 -9.33
C ASN A 277 16.10 4.83 -8.51
N THR A 278 16.95 5.79 -8.23
CA THR A 278 16.60 6.98 -7.43
C THR A 278 16.05 8.07 -8.31
N LEU A 279 14.93 8.67 -7.89
CA LEU A 279 14.34 9.84 -8.53
C LEU A 279 13.80 10.81 -7.47
N ASN A 280 13.90 12.11 -7.77
CA ASN A 280 13.24 13.13 -6.97
C ASN A 280 11.91 13.49 -7.65
N PRO A 281 10.76 13.08 -7.11
CA PRO A 281 9.46 13.30 -7.75
C PRO A 281 9.09 14.79 -7.84
N LYS A 282 9.71 15.65 -7.02
CA LYS A 282 9.50 17.11 -7.03
C LYS A 282 10.38 17.86 -8.00
N ALA A 283 11.39 17.20 -8.57
CA ALA A 283 12.29 17.82 -9.54
C ALA A 283 11.65 17.95 -10.94
N CYS A 284 10.55 17.24 -11.18
CA CYS A 284 9.79 17.27 -12.42
C CYS A 284 8.31 17.54 -12.16
N SER A 285 7.59 18.00 -13.18
CA SER A 285 6.13 18.10 -13.12
C SER A 285 5.48 16.71 -13.04
N VAL A 286 4.23 16.64 -12.58
CA VAL A 286 3.45 15.39 -12.53
C VAL A 286 3.33 14.75 -13.93
N ILE A 287 3.21 15.58 -14.96
CA ILE A 287 3.15 15.15 -16.36
C ILE A 287 4.46 14.50 -16.79
N GLU A 288 5.61 15.11 -16.49
CA GLU A 288 6.92 14.53 -16.82
C GLU A 288 7.21 13.28 -16.00
N LEU A 289 6.68 13.17 -14.78
CA LEU A 289 6.85 12.01 -13.92
C LEU A 289 6.07 10.80 -14.44
N TYR A 290 4.76 10.96 -14.69
CA TYR A 290 3.86 9.85 -15.03
C TYR A 290 3.66 9.64 -16.53
N GLY A 291 3.76 10.70 -17.32
CA GLY A 291 3.43 10.71 -18.73
C GLY A 291 2.12 11.44 -19.01
N ILE A 292 1.88 11.71 -20.28
CA ILE A 292 0.68 12.41 -20.75
C ILE A 292 0.23 11.85 -22.09
N LEU A 293 -1.09 11.83 -22.28
CA LEU A 293 -1.70 11.61 -23.58
C LEU A 293 -1.81 12.97 -24.28
N ASP A 294 -1.16 13.13 -25.43
CA ASP A 294 -1.21 14.39 -26.19
C ASP A 294 -2.67 14.74 -26.54
N PRO A 295 -3.16 15.95 -26.21
CA PRO A 295 -4.57 16.29 -26.39
C PRO A 295 -4.99 16.40 -27.86
N THR A 296 -4.02 16.59 -28.77
CA THR A 296 -4.24 16.77 -30.22
C THR A 296 -4.03 15.46 -30.96
N THR A 297 -2.84 14.85 -30.85
CA THR A 297 -2.50 13.63 -31.60
C THR A 297 -3.11 12.37 -30.97
N ARG A 298 -3.41 12.43 -29.66
CA ARG A 298 -3.81 11.28 -28.84
C ARG A 298 -2.73 10.20 -28.72
N ASP A 299 -1.47 10.57 -28.96
CA ASP A 299 -0.34 9.68 -28.71
C ASP A 299 0.07 9.74 -27.24
N TRP A 300 0.45 8.59 -26.69
CA TRP A 300 0.94 8.50 -25.32
C TRP A 300 2.44 8.79 -25.27
N VAL A 301 2.83 9.74 -24.41
CA VAL A 301 4.22 10.04 -24.09
C VAL A 301 4.51 9.54 -22.68
N ASP A 302 5.44 8.59 -22.56
CA ASP A 302 5.87 8.06 -21.26
C ASP A 302 6.56 9.15 -20.44
N GLY A 303 6.27 9.16 -19.14
CA GLY A 303 7.00 9.93 -18.15
C GLY A 303 8.22 9.17 -17.61
N LEU A 304 9.00 9.84 -16.78
CA LEU A 304 10.21 9.30 -16.17
C LEU A 304 9.92 8.03 -15.35
N LEU A 305 8.92 8.08 -14.47
CA LEU A 305 8.55 6.95 -13.62
C LEU A 305 7.96 5.81 -14.44
N SER A 306 7.06 6.09 -15.38
CA SER A 306 6.43 5.04 -16.20
C SER A 306 7.45 4.33 -17.09
N ASN A 307 8.45 5.05 -17.61
CA ASN A 307 9.57 4.44 -18.33
C ASN A 307 10.46 3.59 -17.41
N ILE A 308 10.90 4.13 -16.26
CA ILE A 308 11.68 3.38 -15.26
C ILE A 308 10.93 2.11 -14.83
N PHE A 309 9.64 2.23 -14.54
CA PHE A 309 8.81 1.11 -14.11
C PHE A 309 8.69 0.05 -15.20
N ARG A 310 8.52 0.42 -16.48
CA ARG A 310 8.49 -0.53 -17.58
C ARG A 310 9.82 -1.26 -17.74
N GLU A 311 10.94 -0.54 -17.71
CA GLU A 311 12.28 -1.14 -17.78
C GLU A 311 12.54 -2.11 -16.62
N MET A 312 12.14 -1.73 -15.40
CA MET A 312 12.25 -2.58 -14.22
C MET A 312 11.33 -3.80 -14.22
N ASN A 313 10.31 -3.86 -15.07
CA ASN A 313 9.45 -5.04 -15.19
C ASN A 313 9.87 -5.97 -16.33
N LYS A 314 10.93 -5.64 -17.09
CA LYS A 314 11.47 -6.56 -18.09
C LYS A 314 11.99 -7.84 -17.42
N PRO A 315 11.77 -9.02 -18.03
CA PRO A 315 12.28 -10.29 -17.53
C PRO A 315 13.80 -10.25 -17.38
N THR A 316 14.30 -10.95 -16.36
CA THR A 316 15.74 -11.06 -16.10
C THR A 316 16.11 -12.52 -15.89
N GLU A 317 17.29 -12.90 -16.37
CA GLU A 317 17.80 -14.27 -16.22
C GLU A 317 18.39 -14.53 -14.82
N LYS A 318 18.73 -13.46 -14.09
CA LYS A 318 19.33 -13.53 -12.75
C LYS A 318 18.30 -13.18 -11.68
N PRO A 319 18.38 -13.76 -10.48
CA PRO A 319 17.55 -13.36 -9.34
C PRO A 319 18.00 -12.00 -8.77
N GLU A 320 17.76 -10.92 -9.52
CA GLU A 320 18.07 -9.55 -9.10
C GLU A 320 16.90 -8.90 -8.35
N ARG A 321 17.23 -8.00 -7.41
CA ARG A 321 16.25 -7.15 -6.71
C ARG A 321 16.32 -5.75 -7.31
N ARG A 322 15.17 -5.14 -7.55
CA ARG A 322 15.07 -3.82 -8.16
C ARG A 322 14.16 -2.95 -7.31
N TYR A 323 14.66 -1.80 -6.86
CA TYR A 323 13.93 -0.83 -6.06
C TYR A 323 13.83 0.51 -6.79
N ILE A 324 12.69 1.19 -6.66
CA ILE A 324 12.56 2.61 -6.99
C ILE A 324 12.64 3.38 -5.68
N LEU A 325 13.56 4.35 -5.61
CA LEU A 325 13.69 5.25 -4.47
C LEU A 325 13.17 6.64 -4.86
N PHE A 326 12.09 7.06 -4.19
CA PHE A 326 11.61 8.44 -4.26
C PHE A 326 12.33 9.26 -3.20
N ASP A 327 13.38 9.99 -3.60
CA ASP A 327 14.18 10.84 -2.72
C ASP A 327 13.74 12.31 -2.88
N GLY A 328 12.70 12.68 -2.14
CA GLY A 328 12.14 14.03 -2.16
C GLY A 328 10.94 14.17 -1.23
N ASP A 329 10.41 15.38 -1.15
CA ASP A 329 9.25 15.68 -0.31
C ASP A 329 7.99 14.99 -0.83
N VAL A 330 7.14 14.57 0.11
CA VAL A 330 5.87 13.91 -0.19
C VAL A 330 4.76 14.94 -0.24
N ASP A 331 4.00 14.96 -1.33
CA ASP A 331 2.75 15.69 -1.43
C ASP A 331 1.68 14.86 -2.14
N ALA A 332 0.41 15.21 -1.90
CA ALA A 332 -0.75 14.47 -2.39
C ALA A 332 -0.93 14.50 -3.92
N LEU A 333 -0.27 15.42 -4.64
CA LEU A 333 -0.44 15.52 -6.09
C LEU A 333 0.28 14.40 -6.82
N TRP A 334 1.45 13.97 -6.34
CA TRP A 334 2.19 12.88 -6.95
C TRP A 334 2.00 11.55 -6.22
N ILE A 335 2.08 11.50 -4.88
CA ILE A 335 2.13 10.21 -4.15
C ILE A 335 0.85 9.37 -4.27
N GLU A 336 -0.29 10.01 -4.57
CA GLU A 336 -1.58 9.34 -4.71
C GLU A 336 -1.89 8.92 -6.17
N ASN A 337 -0.97 9.08 -7.14
CA ASN A 337 -1.13 8.60 -8.53
C ASN A 337 -0.37 7.30 -8.79
#